data_AF-D7E6H5-F1
#
_entry.id   AF-D7E6H5-F1
#
_cell.length_a   1.000
_cell.length_b   1.000
_cell.length_c   1.000
_cell.angle_alpha   90.00
_cell.angle_beta   90.00
_cell.angle_gamma   90.00
#
_symmetry.space_group_name_H-M   'P 1'
#
loop_
_entity.id
_entity.type
_entity.pdbx_description
1 polymer ?
#
loop_
_entity_poly.entity_id
_entity_poly.type
_entity_poly.pdbx_seq_one_letter_code
_entity_poly.pdbx_strand_id
1 'polypeptide(L)'
;MSTQVIQVVSRKNGELNSTKVKASSYEFTMATRAKWEMIIANEDMSIRSGEFKKIDVKDINVEPDMVAMPCIFSQHAVASVLKIGAKEGNVPVDKERVIDSAYVIGQETGHIREGDLLGVLNLFPIMFTREATKPEKVD
;
A
#
# COMPACT_ATOMS: atom_id res chain seq x y z
N MET A 1 20.12 -12.18 -11.73
CA MET A 1 19.37 -10.96 -12.07
C MET A 1 20.36 -9.80 -12.06
N SER A 2 20.23 -8.80 -12.94
CA SER A 2 21.18 -7.68 -12.96
C SER A 2 20.88 -6.69 -11.85
N THR A 3 21.91 -6.38 -11.05
CA THR A 3 21.85 -5.30 -10.07
C THR A 3 21.96 -3.95 -10.78
N GLN A 4 21.14 -2.99 -10.36
CA GLN A 4 21.09 -1.65 -10.91
C GLN A 4 21.14 -0.61 -9.79
N VAL A 5 21.71 0.56 -10.09
CA VAL A 5 21.56 1.74 -9.24
C VAL A 5 20.31 2.47 -9.69
N ILE A 6 19.32 2.55 -8.81
CA ILE A 6 18.01 3.17 -9.06
C ILE A 6 17.82 4.38 -8.15
N GLN A 7 16.99 5.33 -8.60
CA GLN A 7 16.54 6.44 -7.77
C GLN A 7 15.17 6.08 -7.17
N VAL A 8 15.12 5.89 -5.85
CA VAL A 8 13.87 5.66 -5.13
C VAL A 8 13.32 7.00 -4.68
N VAL A 9 12.20 7.41 -5.27
CA VAL A 9 11.44 8.60 -4.86
C VAL A 9 10.27 8.15 -3.98
N SER A 10 10.21 8.67 -2.76
CA SER A 10 9.19 8.30 -1.77
C SER A 10 8.78 9.52 -0.95
N ARG A 11 7.65 9.41 -0.25
CA ARG A 11 7.31 10.36 0.82
C ARG A 11 7.69 9.74 2.15
N LYS A 12 8.38 10.51 2.99
CA LYS A 12 8.71 10.13 4.37
C LYS A 12 8.32 11.30 5.26
N ASN A 13 7.41 11.08 6.22
CA ASN A 13 6.85 12.13 7.07
C ASN A 13 6.23 13.29 6.26
N GLY A 14 5.59 12.99 5.13
CA GLY A 14 4.98 13.99 4.24
C GLY A 14 5.95 14.65 3.24
N GLU A 15 7.25 14.61 3.50
CA GLU A 15 8.28 15.22 2.66
C GLU A 15 8.73 14.30 1.53
N LEU A 16 8.94 14.89 0.34
CA LEU A 16 9.44 14.17 -0.82
C LEU A 16 10.94 13.93 -0.66
N ASN A 17 11.31 12.66 -0.61
CA ASN A 17 12.69 12.20 -0.46
C ASN A 17 13.10 11.38 -1.68
N SER A 18 14.38 11.53 -2.04
CA SER A 18 14.97 10.84 -3.19
C SER A 18 16.29 10.22 -2.76
N THR A 19 16.44 8.91 -2.91
CA THR A 19 17.65 8.18 -2.48
C THR A 19 18.13 7.24 -3.57
N LYS A 20 19.44 7.27 -3.86
CA LYS A 20 20.07 6.30 -4.75
C LYS A 20 20.28 4.99 -4.01
N VAL A 21 19.81 3.91 -4.63
CA VAL A 21 19.85 2.57 -4.04
C VAL A 21 20.35 1.59 -5.08
N LYS A 22 21.31 0.75 -4.69
CA LYS A 22 21.73 -0.41 -5.46
C LYS A 22 20.78 -1.56 -5.12
N ALA A 23 19.99 -2.01 -6.10
CA ALA A 23 18.98 -3.04 -5.91
C ALA A 23 18.96 -4.02 -7.09
N SER A 24 18.44 -5.22 -6.84
CA SER A 24 18.21 -6.24 -7.87
C SER A 24 16.73 -6.63 -7.84
N SER A 25 16.18 -6.98 -8.99
CA SER A 25 14.90 -7.67 -9.04
C SER A 25 14.98 -8.99 -8.25
N TYR A 26 13.83 -9.47 -7.79
CA TYR A 26 13.68 -10.79 -7.17
C TYR A 26 12.39 -11.45 -7.62
N GLU A 27 12.33 -12.77 -7.48
CA GLU A 27 11.16 -13.58 -7.78
C GLU A 27 10.65 -14.20 -6.49
N PHE A 28 9.33 -14.31 -6.37
CA PHE A 28 8.67 -14.96 -5.25
C PHE A 28 7.45 -15.74 -5.74
N THR A 29 7.11 -16.80 -5.01
CA THR A 29 5.81 -17.46 -5.10
C THR A 29 4.84 -16.85 -4.11
N MET A 30 3.56 -16.80 -4.47
CA MET A 30 2.49 -16.29 -3.63
C MET A 30 1.57 -17.44 -3.20
N ALA A 31 1.18 -17.47 -1.94
CA ALA A 31 0.23 -18.46 -1.45
C ALA A 31 -1.17 -18.26 -2.07
N THR A 32 -1.95 -19.33 -2.18
CA THR A 32 -3.34 -19.28 -2.67
C THR A 32 -4.35 -18.89 -1.59
N ARG A 33 -3.92 -18.83 -0.32
CA ARG A 33 -4.73 -18.39 0.82
C ARG A 33 -4.28 -16.99 1.25
N ALA A 34 -5.25 -16.11 1.47
CA ALA A 34 -5.03 -14.76 1.99
C ALA A 34 -5.67 -14.58 3.37
N LYS A 35 -5.15 -13.61 4.13
CA LYS A 35 -5.86 -12.97 5.24
C LYS A 35 -6.60 -11.75 4.69
N TRP A 36 -7.80 -11.49 5.20
CA TRP A 36 -8.52 -10.26 4.92
C TRP A 36 -8.32 -9.27 6.05
N GLU A 37 -7.95 -8.05 5.68
CA GLU A 37 -7.91 -6.90 6.58
C GLU A 37 -8.90 -5.85 6.10
N MET A 38 -9.52 -5.13 7.04
CA MET A 38 -10.47 -4.07 6.72
C MET A 38 -9.72 -2.75 6.53
N ILE A 39 -10.07 -2.02 5.48
CA ILE A 39 -9.64 -0.65 5.25
C ILE A 39 -10.73 0.26 5.80
N ILE A 40 -10.52 0.81 6.99
CA ILE A 40 -11.51 1.59 7.74
C ILE A 40 -11.11 3.06 7.74
N ALA A 41 -12.00 3.96 7.31
CA ALA A 41 -11.75 5.39 7.35
C ALA A 41 -11.44 5.87 8.78
N ASN A 42 -10.46 6.76 8.91
CA ASN A 42 -10.07 7.38 10.19
C ASN A 42 -10.34 8.89 10.21
N GLU A 43 -11.09 9.39 9.23
CA GLU A 43 -11.55 10.77 9.15
C GLU A 43 -12.83 10.86 8.30
N ASP A 44 -13.58 11.95 8.49
CA ASP A 44 -14.69 12.33 7.61
C ASP A 44 -14.16 12.97 6.32
N MET A 45 -14.71 12.60 5.17
CA MET A 45 -14.30 13.14 3.87
C MET A 45 -15.47 13.33 2.91
N SER A 46 -15.52 14.50 2.25
CA SER A 46 -16.40 14.70 1.09
C SER A 46 -15.64 14.37 -0.20
N ILE A 47 -16.27 13.63 -1.10
CA ILE A 47 -15.67 13.25 -2.39
C ILE A 47 -16.68 13.43 -3.52
N ARG A 48 -16.23 13.97 -4.66
CA ARG A 48 -17.05 14.09 -5.87
C ARG A 48 -16.84 12.87 -6.77
N SER A 49 -17.83 12.56 -7.60
CA SER A 49 -17.67 11.55 -8.65
C SER A 49 -16.44 11.87 -9.53
N GLY A 50 -15.58 10.88 -9.74
CA GLY A 50 -14.31 11.00 -10.47
C GLY A 50 -13.15 11.66 -9.70
N GLU A 51 -13.39 12.19 -8.50
CA GLU A 51 -12.34 12.85 -7.73
C GLU A 51 -11.39 11.83 -7.09
N PHE A 52 -10.09 12.04 -7.26
CA PHE A 52 -9.04 11.23 -6.64
C PHE A 52 -8.54 11.91 -5.36
N LYS A 53 -8.60 11.19 -4.23
CA LYS A 53 -8.18 11.71 -2.92
C LYS A 53 -7.38 10.68 -2.13
N LYS A 54 -6.50 11.17 -1.26
CA LYS A 54 -5.89 10.39 -0.18
C LYS A 54 -6.75 10.59 1.07
N ILE A 55 -7.13 9.51 1.74
CA ILE A 55 -7.84 9.49 3.03
C ILE A 55 -7.04 8.72 4.06
N ASP A 56 -7.00 9.21 5.29
CA ASP A 56 -6.39 8.51 6.42
C ASP A 56 -7.28 7.33 6.85
N VAL A 57 -6.65 6.20 7.14
CA VAL A 57 -7.32 4.97 7.57
C VAL A 57 -6.74 4.47 8.88
N LYS A 58 -7.48 3.60 9.57
CA LYS A 58 -6.96 2.95 10.77
C LYS A 58 -5.74 2.11 10.41
N ASP A 59 -4.71 2.14 11.26
CA ASP A 59 -3.45 1.43 11.04
C ASP A 59 -3.70 -0.07 10.76
N ILE A 60 -3.15 -0.56 9.65
CA ILE A 60 -3.13 -1.98 9.30
C ILE A 60 -1.68 -2.45 9.29
N ASN A 61 -1.35 -3.36 10.21
CA ASN A 61 -0.02 -3.96 10.28
C ASN A 61 0.12 -5.05 9.23
N VAL A 62 1.15 -4.94 8.40
CA VAL A 62 1.54 -5.96 7.41
C VAL A 62 2.84 -6.59 7.87
N GLU A 63 2.77 -7.88 8.17
CA GLU A 63 3.94 -8.69 8.54
C GLU A 63 4.95 -8.78 7.39
N PRO A 64 6.23 -9.10 7.68
CA PRO A 64 7.20 -9.43 6.64
C PRO A 64 6.71 -10.54 5.72
N ASP A 65 7.21 -10.55 4.49
CA ASP A 65 6.93 -11.59 3.49
C ASP A 65 5.44 -11.71 3.15
N MET A 66 4.71 -10.58 3.19
CA MET A 66 3.33 -10.48 2.72
C MET A 66 3.18 -9.47 1.58
N VAL A 67 2.38 -9.80 0.59
CA VAL A 67 1.93 -8.85 -0.43
C VAL A 67 0.51 -8.41 -0.10
N ALA A 68 0.33 -7.10 0.01
CA ALA A 68 -0.95 -6.46 0.27
C ALA A 68 -1.60 -5.98 -1.04
N MET A 69 -2.83 -6.42 -1.29
CA MET A 69 -3.58 -6.08 -2.50
C MET A 69 -5.02 -5.69 -2.16
N PRO A 70 -5.47 -4.49 -2.57
CA PRO A 70 -6.89 -4.13 -2.47
C PRO A 70 -7.75 -5.19 -3.17
N CYS A 71 -8.89 -5.51 -2.55
CA CYS A 71 -9.90 -6.37 -3.16
C CYS A 71 -10.49 -5.69 -4.40
N ILE A 72 -10.75 -6.49 -5.45
CA ILE A 72 -11.27 -5.98 -6.72
C ILE A 72 -12.73 -5.50 -6.62
N PHE A 73 -13.48 -5.99 -5.64
CA PHE A 73 -14.84 -5.55 -5.38
C PHE A 73 -14.81 -4.21 -4.66
N SER A 74 -15.66 -3.28 -5.06
CA SER A 74 -15.87 -2.05 -4.29
C SER A 74 -16.85 -2.34 -3.15
N GLN A 75 -16.43 -2.06 -1.92
CA GLN A 75 -17.25 -2.27 -0.72
C GLN A 75 -18.02 -1.01 -0.31
N HIS A 76 -17.49 0.17 -0.61
CA HIS A 76 -18.11 1.43 -0.28
C HIS A 76 -18.91 1.98 -1.47
N ALA A 77 -20.12 2.47 -1.22
CA ALA A 77 -21.05 2.89 -2.27
C ALA A 77 -20.58 4.16 -3.01
N VAL A 78 -19.93 5.10 -2.30
CA VAL A 78 -19.54 6.39 -2.91
C VAL A 78 -18.09 6.41 -3.40
N ALA A 79 -17.24 5.43 -3.07
CA ALA A 79 -15.81 5.48 -3.35
C ALA A 79 -15.19 4.08 -3.56
N SER A 80 -14.20 3.99 -4.44
CA SER A 80 -13.38 2.78 -4.63
C SER A 80 -11.96 3.02 -4.14
N VAL A 81 -11.41 2.08 -3.36
CA VAL A 81 -9.99 2.07 -3.01
C VAL A 81 -9.16 1.61 -4.22
N LEU A 82 -8.22 2.43 -4.67
CA LEU A 82 -7.32 2.14 -5.80
C LEU A 82 -5.94 1.66 -5.33
N LYS A 83 -5.39 2.32 -4.30
CA LYS A 83 -4.07 2.04 -3.72
C LYS A 83 -4.11 2.28 -2.22
N ILE A 84 -3.09 1.77 -1.54
CA ILE A 84 -2.83 2.01 -0.12
C ILE A 84 -1.49 2.75 0.01
N GLY A 85 -1.37 3.57 1.05
CA GLY A 85 -0.14 4.22 1.47
C GLY A 85 0.34 3.67 2.80
N ALA A 86 1.65 3.67 3.00
CA ALA A 86 2.28 3.29 4.26
C ALA A 86 3.05 4.47 4.85
N LYS A 87 3.04 4.58 6.17
CA LYS A 87 3.65 5.70 6.92
C LYS A 87 5.14 5.84 6.64
N GLU A 88 5.80 4.69 6.49
CA GLU A 88 7.24 4.58 6.25
C GLU A 88 7.63 4.84 4.78
N GLY A 89 6.64 5.00 3.89
CA GLY A 89 6.85 5.15 2.46
C GLY A 89 7.20 3.83 1.77
N ASN A 90 8.22 3.85 0.91
CA ASN A 90 8.64 2.66 0.16
C ASN A 90 9.50 1.76 1.05
N VAL A 91 8.91 0.66 1.53
CA VAL A 91 9.58 -0.33 2.36
C VAL A 91 9.63 -1.68 1.62
N PRO A 92 10.77 -2.41 1.66
CA PRO A 92 10.87 -3.77 1.12
C PRO A 92 9.81 -4.73 1.67
N VAL A 93 9.47 -5.76 0.89
CA VAL A 93 8.41 -6.72 1.24
C VAL A 93 8.77 -7.63 2.42
N ASP A 94 10.07 -7.85 2.66
CA ASP A 94 10.65 -8.64 3.77
C ASP A 94 10.70 -7.86 5.10
N LYS A 95 9.98 -6.74 5.19
CA LYS A 95 9.91 -5.88 6.36
C LYS A 95 8.47 -5.61 6.75
N GLU A 96 8.29 -5.39 8.05
CA GLU A 96 7.05 -4.86 8.61
C GLU A 96 6.72 -3.50 7.99
N ARG A 97 5.43 -3.29 7.73
CA ARG A 97 4.88 -2.05 7.16
C ARG A 97 3.59 -1.69 7.88
N VAL A 98 3.34 -0.40 8.07
CA VAL A 98 2.08 0.11 8.63
C VAL A 98 1.36 0.91 7.56
N ILE A 99 0.23 0.37 7.10
CA ILE A 99 -0.66 1.08 6.18
C ILE A 99 -1.48 2.07 7.01
N ASP A 100 -1.41 3.35 6.64
CA ASP A 100 -2.07 4.45 7.33
C ASP A 100 -3.02 5.25 6.43
N SER A 101 -3.04 4.94 5.13
CA SER A 101 -3.83 5.69 4.17
C SER A 101 -4.33 4.88 3.00
N ALA A 102 -5.42 5.33 2.42
CA ALA A 102 -5.97 4.82 1.18
C ALA A 102 -6.05 5.93 0.13
N TYR A 103 -5.80 5.58 -1.12
CA TYR A 103 -6.04 6.42 -2.27
C TYR A 103 -7.33 5.96 -2.92
N VAL A 104 -8.34 6.81 -2.88
CA VAL A 104 -9.71 6.52 -3.33
C VAL A 104 -10.08 7.36 -4.55
N ILE A 105 -10.98 6.82 -5.36
CA ILE A 105 -11.69 7.57 -6.40
C ILE A 105 -13.19 7.58 -6.10
N GLY A 106 -13.83 8.74 -6.21
CA GLY A 106 -15.27 8.86 -6.03
C GLY A 106 -16.03 8.16 -7.16
N GLN A 107 -16.89 7.21 -6.80
CA GLN A 107 -17.87 6.63 -7.74
C GLN A 107 -19.05 7.61 -7.90
N GLU A 108 -19.51 8.14 -6.78
CA GLU A 108 -20.60 9.11 -6.69
C GLU A 108 -20.17 10.32 -5.86
N THR A 109 -20.92 11.41 -5.95
CA THR A 109 -20.72 12.56 -5.07
C THR A 109 -21.38 12.29 -3.73
N GLY A 110 -20.60 12.32 -2.66
CA GLY A 110 -21.11 12.03 -1.32
C GLY A 110 -20.09 12.22 -0.22
N HIS A 111 -20.35 11.55 0.90
CA HIS A 111 -19.53 11.62 2.11
C HIS A 111 -19.10 10.22 2.53
N ILE A 112 -17.84 10.13 2.95
CA ILE A 112 -17.25 9.03 3.71
C ILE A 112 -17.19 9.50 5.16
N ARG A 113 -17.54 8.65 6.11
CA ARG A 113 -17.47 8.94 7.55
C ARG A 113 -16.34 8.18 8.22
N GLU A 114 -15.80 8.75 9.28
CA GLU A 114 -14.91 8.03 10.18
C GLU A 114 -15.57 6.72 10.64
N GLY A 115 -14.84 5.61 10.52
CA GLY A 115 -15.33 4.28 10.86
C GLY A 115 -15.97 3.51 9.69
N ASP A 116 -16.22 4.14 8.54
CA ASP A 116 -16.76 3.47 7.37
C ASP A 116 -15.76 2.44 6.80
N LEU A 117 -16.29 1.30 6.36
CA LEU A 117 -15.53 0.31 5.59
C LEU A 117 -15.33 0.83 4.17
N LEU A 118 -14.11 1.21 3.83
CA LEU A 118 -13.73 1.65 2.48
C LEU A 118 -13.47 0.46 1.57
N GLY A 119 -12.87 -0.60 2.12
CA GLY A 119 -12.63 -1.81 1.38
C GLY A 119 -11.96 -2.92 2.17
N VAL A 120 -11.59 -3.97 1.45
CA VAL A 120 -10.88 -5.13 2.00
C VAL A 120 -9.49 -5.21 1.37
N LEU A 121 -8.49 -5.49 2.19
CA LEU A 121 -7.13 -5.75 1.78
C LEU A 121 -6.83 -7.24 1.90
N ASN A 122 -6.42 -7.86 0.78
CA ASN A 122 -5.94 -9.22 0.77
C ASN A 122 -4.44 -9.21 1.11
N LEU A 123 -4.06 -9.92 2.17
CA LEU A 123 -2.67 -10.16 2.53
C LEU A 123 -2.28 -11.59 2.15
N PHE A 124 -1.40 -11.71 1.17
CA PHE A 124 -0.89 -12.99 0.68
C PHE A 124 0.52 -13.23 1.20
N PRO A 125 0.76 -14.32 1.94
CA PRO A 125 2.12 -14.78 2.22
C PRO A 125 2.87 -15.05 0.91
N ILE A 126 4.15 -14.66 0.88
CA ILE A 126 5.06 -14.94 -0.22
C ILE A 126 6.29 -15.71 0.26
N MET A 127 6.99 -16.33 -0.68
CA MET A 127 8.28 -16.97 -0.45
C MET A 127 9.21 -16.63 -1.60
N PHE A 128 10.39 -16.07 -1.30
CA PHE A 128 11.40 -15.80 -2.32
C PHE A 128 11.90 -17.09 -2.94
N THR A 129 11.91 -17.16 -4.28
CA THR A 129 12.40 -18.32 -5.03
C THR A 129 13.80 -18.12 -5.61
N ARG A 130 14.27 -16.87 -5.64
CA ARG A 130 15.62 -16.48 -6.06
C ARG A 130 16.14 -15.39 -5.14
N GLU A 131 17.46 -15.31 -4.98
CA GLU A 131 18.11 -14.38 -4.06
C GLU A 131 17.62 -12.93 -4.26
N ALA A 132 16.89 -12.42 -3.26
CA ALA A 132 16.60 -11.01 -3.13
C ALA A 132 17.80 -10.33 -2.47
N THR A 133 18.54 -9.52 -3.22
CA THR A 133 19.58 -8.68 -2.62
C THR A 133 18.92 -7.58 -1.80
N LYS A 134 19.33 -7.42 -0.53
CA LYS A 134 18.89 -6.29 0.28
C LYS A 134 19.29 -4.98 -0.40
N PRO A 135 18.36 -4.01 -0.58
CA PRO A 135 18.72 -2.74 -1.21
C PRO A 135 19.71 -1.95 -0.34
N GLU A 136 20.81 -1.49 -0.95
CA GLU A 136 21.87 -0.75 -0.26
C GLU A 136 21.93 0.70 -0.76
N LYS A 137 22.02 1.68 0.15
CA LYS A 137 22.20 3.08 -0.24
C LYS A 137 23.54 3.26 -0.93
N VAL A 138 23.56 4.10 -1.95
CA VAL A 138 24.78 4.51 -2.64
C VAL A 138 25.02 5.98 -2.30
N ASP A 139 26.24 6.30 -1.90
CA ASP A 139 26.70 7.68 -1.65
C ASP A 139 26.74 8.51 -2.95
#